data_AF-A0A8S3JRW7-F1
#
_entry.id   AF-A0A8S3JRW7-F1
#
_cell.length_a   1.000
_cell.length_b   1.000
_cell.length_c   1.000
_cell.angle_alpha   90.00
_cell.angle_beta   90.00
_cell.angle_gamma   90.00
#
_symmetry.space_group_name_H-M   'P 1'
#
loop_
_entity.id
_entity.type
_entity.pdbx_description
1 polymer ?
#
loop_
_entity_poly.entity_id
_entity_poly.type
_entity_poly.pdbx_seq_one_letter_code
_entity_poly.pdbx_strand_id
1 'polypeptide(L)'
;MQNSNSTIKHGVPYKYDVTIRDTHPQWTSLEPKISYIEFRLHDLPSDAFENAASIRLQDITAEEFIETRHRPASPLSTFKRLILETIPNARHIDVFSIQNHEHLPRTIDVYYALHGSGYLSKVKINGLIEIARKKLESHFNISQIDINECLNADQQCFAIGCLNRIEMQSKQPYLINSNQTSFIGLHLKTIAQCACDT
;
A
#
# COMPACT_ATOMS: atom_id res chain seq x y z
N MET A 1 -2.65 -18.91 -30.54
CA MET A 1 -3.06 -19.96 -29.59
C MET A 1 -1.96 -20.05 -28.53
N GLN A 2 -2.13 -19.39 -27.38
CA GLN A 2 -1.12 -19.38 -26.30
C GLN A 2 -1.69 -20.14 -25.10
N ASN A 3 -0.91 -21.08 -24.61
CA ASN A 3 -1.27 -22.08 -23.60
C ASN A 3 -1.84 -21.44 -22.33
N SER A 4 -3.10 -21.75 -22.09
CA SER A 4 -3.83 -21.63 -20.83
C SER A 4 -3.30 -22.67 -19.82
N ASN A 5 -2.17 -22.37 -19.17
CA ASN A 5 -1.74 -22.91 -17.85
C ASN A 5 -0.26 -22.57 -17.58
N SER A 6 0.09 -21.29 -17.61
CA SER A 6 1.38 -20.83 -17.07
C SER A 6 1.14 -20.32 -15.65
N THR A 7 1.38 -21.17 -14.66
CA THR A 7 1.46 -20.74 -13.26
C THR A 7 2.67 -19.82 -13.11
N ILE A 8 2.40 -18.58 -12.68
CA ILE A 8 3.41 -17.57 -12.37
C ILE A 8 4.26 -18.08 -11.20
N LYS A 9 5.57 -17.94 -11.29
CA LYS A 9 6.62 -18.47 -10.40
C LYS A 9 7.32 -17.32 -9.68
N HIS A 10 7.60 -17.52 -8.41
CA HIS A 10 8.30 -16.58 -7.55
C HIS A 10 9.71 -16.22 -8.08
N GLY A 11 10.10 -14.95 -7.96
CA GLY A 11 11.46 -14.47 -8.28
C GLY A 11 11.83 -14.44 -9.76
N VAL A 12 10.93 -14.88 -10.65
CA VAL A 12 11.15 -14.84 -12.10
C VAL A 12 10.68 -13.48 -12.64
N PRO A 13 11.52 -12.77 -13.42
CA PRO A 13 11.07 -11.60 -14.15
C PRO A 13 10.20 -12.03 -15.33
N TYR A 14 8.97 -11.52 -15.34
CA TYR A 14 8.04 -11.71 -16.44
C TYR A 14 8.06 -10.48 -17.33
N LYS A 15 8.15 -10.69 -18.65
CA LYS A 15 8.10 -9.63 -19.65
C LYS A 15 6.82 -9.76 -20.46
N TYR A 16 6.06 -8.67 -20.50
CA TYR A 16 4.85 -8.57 -21.31
C TYR A 16 5.02 -7.45 -22.33
N ASP A 17 4.70 -7.77 -23.59
CA ASP A 17 4.70 -6.83 -24.68
C ASP A 17 3.47 -5.94 -24.54
N VAL A 18 3.69 -4.64 -24.39
CA VAL A 18 2.64 -3.64 -24.31
C VAL A 18 2.68 -2.79 -25.55
N THR A 19 1.56 -2.75 -26.26
CA THR A 19 1.39 -1.92 -27.44
C THR A 19 0.97 -0.52 -27.01
N ILE A 20 1.86 0.45 -27.20
CA ILE A 20 1.60 1.87 -26.92
C ILE A 20 1.04 2.52 -28.18
N ARG A 21 -0.10 3.21 -28.03
CA ARG A 21 -0.72 4.00 -29.09
C ARG A 21 -0.83 5.46 -28.64
N ASP A 22 -0.52 6.38 -29.53
CA ASP A 22 -0.77 7.80 -29.29
C ASP A 22 -2.26 8.09 -29.49
N THR A 23 -2.89 8.76 -28.53
CA THR A 23 -4.31 9.10 -28.56
C THR A 23 -4.57 10.49 -29.11
N HIS A 24 -3.53 11.28 -29.42
CA HIS A 24 -3.69 12.59 -30.01
C HIS A 24 -4.19 12.45 -31.46
N PRO A 25 -5.23 13.20 -31.88
CA PRO A 25 -5.81 13.10 -33.21
C PRO A 25 -4.85 13.28 -34.40
N GLN A 26 -3.67 13.85 -34.17
CA GLN A 26 -2.65 14.12 -35.19
C GLN A 26 -1.60 13.01 -35.32
N TRP A 27 -1.57 12.08 -34.36
CA TRP A 27 -0.59 11.00 -34.26
C TRP A 27 -1.23 9.61 -34.29
N THR A 28 -2.56 9.53 -34.42
CA THR A 28 -3.34 8.28 -34.53
C THR A 28 -3.04 7.47 -35.78
N SER A 29 -2.39 8.07 -36.79
CA SER A 29 -1.91 7.38 -37.99
C SER A 29 -0.51 6.76 -37.83
N LEU A 30 0.20 7.02 -36.73
CA LEU A 30 1.52 6.43 -36.48
C LEU A 30 1.42 4.96 -36.08
N GLU A 31 2.41 4.19 -36.50
CA GLU A 31 2.53 2.79 -36.09
C GLU A 31 2.68 2.66 -34.57
N PRO A 32 1.97 1.72 -33.93
CA PRO A 32 2.10 1.48 -32.50
C PRO A 32 3.54 1.08 -32.13
N LYS A 33 4.03 1.60 -30.99
CA LYS A 33 5.33 1.19 -30.45
C LYS A 33 5.15 0.05 -29.46
N ILE A 34 5.98 -0.98 -29.57
CA ILE A 34 6.03 -2.06 -28.59
C ILE A 34 7.02 -1.64 -27.49
N SER A 35 6.54 -1.67 -26.25
CA SER A 35 7.35 -1.55 -25.05
C SER A 35 7.22 -2.84 -24.23
N TYR A 36 8.12 -3.04 -23.28
CA TYR A 36 8.10 -4.20 -22.40
C TYR A 36 7.89 -3.74 -20.96
N ILE A 37 6.94 -4.34 -20.28
CA ILE A 37 6.82 -4.23 -18.82
C ILE A 37 7.48 -5.47 -18.22
N GLU A 38 8.51 -5.26 -17.40
CA GLU A 38 9.10 -6.30 -16.55
C GLU A 38 8.46 -6.22 -15.17
N PHE A 39 7.79 -7.29 -14.75
CA PHE A 39 7.35 -7.41 -13.36
C PHE A 39 7.99 -8.63 -12.70
N ARG A 40 8.23 -8.53 -11.39
CA ARG A 40 8.76 -9.60 -10.56
C ARG A 40 7.72 -9.95 -9.52
N LEU A 41 7.34 -11.22 -9.47
CA LEU A 41 6.50 -11.71 -8.40
C LEU A 41 7.37 -11.85 -7.14
N HIS A 42 7.04 -11.06 -6.12
CA HIS A 42 7.63 -11.20 -4.79
C HIS A 42 6.59 -11.87 -3.90
N ASP A 43 6.95 -12.99 -3.28
CA ASP A 43 6.13 -13.59 -2.24
C ASP A 43 6.13 -12.58 -1.09
N LEU A 44 4.95 -12.24 -0.58
CA LEU A 44 4.86 -11.45 0.64
C LEU A 44 5.33 -12.35 1.79
N PRO A 45 6.49 -12.10 2.41
CA PRO A 45 6.96 -12.96 3.49
C PRO A 45 5.95 -12.90 4.65
N SER A 46 5.67 -14.04 5.30
CA SER A 46 4.73 -14.08 6.44
C SER A 46 5.08 -13.00 7.48
N ASP A 47 6.36 -12.89 7.79
CA ASP A 47 6.92 -11.88 8.71
C ASP A 47 6.62 -10.44 8.28
N ALA A 48 6.55 -10.16 6.98
CA ALA A 48 6.23 -8.83 6.45
C ALA A 48 4.77 -8.48 6.70
N PHE A 49 3.87 -9.45 6.52
CA PHE A 49 2.45 -9.30 6.79
C PHE A 49 2.16 -9.18 8.29
N GLU A 50 2.77 -10.03 9.12
CA GLU A 50 2.61 -10.01 10.57
C GLU A 50 3.12 -8.71 11.21
N ASN A 51 4.19 -8.14 10.63
CA ASN A 51 4.78 -6.88 11.08
C ASN A 51 4.33 -5.67 10.24
N ALA A 52 3.24 -5.81 9.48
CA ALA A 52 2.67 -4.68 8.76
C ALA A 52 2.18 -3.61 9.74
N ALA A 53 2.63 -2.39 9.52
CA ALA A 53 2.11 -1.17 10.11
C ALA A 53 1.00 -0.60 9.23
N SER A 54 0.12 0.19 9.83
CA SER A 54 -0.99 0.86 9.14
C SER A 54 -1.02 2.35 9.47
N ILE A 55 -1.39 3.16 8.48
CA ILE A 55 -1.61 4.60 8.65
C ILE A 55 -2.81 5.04 7.80
N ARG A 56 -3.68 5.85 8.40
CA ARG A 56 -4.86 6.44 7.75
C ARG A 56 -4.58 7.91 7.45
N LEU A 57 -4.63 8.26 6.17
CA LEU A 57 -4.41 9.61 5.66
C LEU A 57 -5.72 10.20 5.15
N GLN A 58 -5.94 11.49 5.41
CA GLN A 58 -7.10 12.25 4.94
C GLN A 58 -6.70 13.23 3.83
N ASP A 59 -7.72 13.80 3.19
CA ASP A 59 -7.62 14.79 2.11
C ASP A 59 -6.89 14.31 0.85
N ILE A 60 -6.79 13.00 0.64
CA ILE A 60 -6.09 12.39 -0.50
C ILE A 60 -6.78 11.11 -0.96
N THR A 61 -6.78 10.84 -2.26
CA THR A 61 -7.20 9.53 -2.80
C THR A 61 -6.01 8.65 -3.14
N ALA A 62 -6.27 7.35 -3.31
CA ALA A 62 -5.24 6.37 -3.64
C ALA A 62 -4.57 6.67 -4.99
N GLU A 63 -5.33 7.17 -5.95
CA GLU A 63 -4.88 7.60 -7.28
C GLU A 63 -3.96 8.83 -7.18
N GLU A 64 -4.35 9.85 -6.40
CA GLU A 64 -3.54 11.04 -6.16
C GLU A 64 -2.25 10.70 -5.41
N PHE A 65 -2.31 9.73 -4.48
CA PHE A 65 -1.16 9.31 -3.69
C PHE A 65 -0.06 8.67 -4.54
N ILE A 66 -0.41 7.96 -5.62
CA ILE A 66 0.57 7.34 -6.53
C ILE A 66 0.96 8.23 -7.72
N GLU A 67 0.23 9.32 -7.98
CA GLU A 67 0.38 10.13 -9.19
C GLU A 67 1.75 10.84 -9.30
N THR A 68 2.34 10.83 -10.50
CA THR A 68 3.56 11.61 -10.83
C THR A 68 3.36 12.63 -11.94
N ARG A 69 2.18 12.72 -12.57
CA ARG A 69 1.96 13.50 -13.79
C ARG A 69 2.39 14.97 -13.70
N HIS A 70 2.17 15.59 -12.55
CA HIS A 70 2.43 17.02 -12.32
C HIS A 70 3.50 17.26 -11.25
N ARG A 71 4.25 16.23 -10.84
CA ARG A 71 5.19 16.32 -9.73
C ARG A 71 6.47 15.54 -10.02
N PRO A 72 7.65 16.01 -9.57
CA PRO A 72 8.91 15.27 -9.72
C PRO A 72 8.92 13.95 -8.94
N ALA A 73 8.11 13.83 -7.89
CA ALA A 73 7.93 12.61 -7.11
C ALA A 73 6.47 12.48 -6.67
N SER A 74 5.95 11.25 -6.61
CA SER A 74 4.61 11.00 -6.09
C SER A 74 4.54 11.22 -4.58
N PRO A 75 3.35 11.52 -4.03
CA PRO A 75 3.12 11.51 -2.58
C PRO A 75 3.57 10.20 -1.93
N LEU A 76 3.34 9.04 -2.57
CA LEU A 76 3.85 7.73 -2.14
C LEU A 76 5.38 7.71 -2.04
N SER A 77 6.08 8.26 -3.03
CA SER A 77 7.55 8.33 -3.00
C SER A 77 8.06 9.21 -1.85
N THR A 78 7.37 10.32 -1.60
CA THR A 78 7.66 11.22 -0.48
C THR A 78 7.39 10.53 0.86
N PHE A 79 6.28 9.81 0.98
CA PHE A 79 5.92 9.00 2.14
C PHE A 79 7.01 7.98 2.44
N LYS A 80 7.39 7.16 1.45
CA LYS A 80 8.46 6.16 1.58
C LYS A 80 9.76 6.77 2.10
N ARG A 81 10.18 7.91 1.51
CA ARG A 81 11.39 8.63 1.94
C ARG A 81 11.29 9.10 3.39
N LEU A 82 10.19 9.76 3.77
CA LEU A 82 10.02 10.29 5.12
C LEU A 82 10.01 9.19 6.19
N ILE A 83 9.38 8.05 5.91
CA ILE A 83 9.40 6.88 6.80
C ILE A 83 10.82 6.35 6.98
N LEU A 84 11.56 6.15 5.88
CA LEU A 84 12.94 5.65 5.91
C LEU A 84 13.90 6.59 6.65
N GLU A 85 13.76 7.90 6.46
CA GLU A 85 14.54 8.89 7.22
C GLU A 85 14.22 8.90 8.72
N THR A 86 13.01 8.49 9.10
CA THR A 86 12.54 8.50 10.48
C THR A 86 13.01 7.28 11.26
N ILE A 87 13.23 6.15 10.59
CA ILE A 87 13.49 4.87 11.23
C ILE A 87 14.93 4.42 10.94
N PRO A 88 15.88 4.58 11.89
CA PRO A 88 17.32 4.46 11.64
C PRO A 88 17.81 3.12 11.09
N ASN A 89 17.06 2.04 11.32
CA ASN A 89 17.42 0.67 10.91
C ASN A 89 16.63 0.19 9.67
N ALA A 90 15.69 0.99 9.16
CA ALA A 90 14.95 0.65 7.96
C ALA A 90 15.78 1.03 6.74
N ARG A 91 15.98 0.08 5.82
CA ARG A 91 16.65 0.34 4.53
C ARG A 91 15.66 0.34 3.37
N HIS A 92 14.59 -0.41 3.53
CA HIS A 92 13.56 -0.59 2.52
C HIS A 92 12.18 -0.53 3.16
N ILE A 93 11.22 -0.11 2.35
CA ILE A 93 9.81 -0.02 2.71
C ILE A 93 9.00 -0.72 1.64
N ASP A 94 8.24 -1.73 2.08
CA ASP A 94 7.29 -2.44 1.26
C ASP A 94 5.90 -1.89 1.56
N VAL A 95 5.24 -1.36 0.54
CA VAL A 95 3.86 -0.87 0.66
C VAL A 95 2.98 -1.89 -0.04
N PHE A 96 2.16 -2.60 0.73
CA PHE A 96 1.35 -3.73 0.26
C PHE A 96 -0.03 -3.31 -0.22
N SER A 97 -0.56 -2.24 0.37
CA SER A 97 -1.92 -1.78 0.12
C SER A 97 -2.03 -0.27 0.33
N ILE A 98 -2.77 0.36 -0.57
CA ILE A 98 -3.19 1.76 -0.56
C ILE A 98 -4.66 1.75 -0.98
N GLN A 99 -5.59 1.79 -0.03
CA GLN A 99 -7.02 1.64 -0.32
C GLN A 99 -7.78 2.90 0.08
N ASN A 100 -8.64 3.38 -0.82
CA ASN A 100 -9.63 4.39 -0.48
C ASN A 100 -10.58 3.82 0.59
N HIS A 101 -10.84 4.58 1.64
CA HIS A 101 -11.73 4.17 2.71
C HIS A 101 -13.18 4.13 2.18
N GLU A 102 -13.91 3.05 2.49
CA GLU A 102 -15.24 2.78 1.93
C GLU A 102 -16.28 3.85 2.31
N HIS A 103 -16.15 4.41 3.52
CA HIS A 103 -17.15 5.32 4.10
C HIS A 103 -16.64 6.75 4.35
N LEU A 104 -15.34 7.00 4.21
CA LEU A 104 -14.74 8.30 4.52
C LEU A 104 -14.26 8.91 3.21
N PRO A 105 -14.80 10.06 2.80
CA PRO A 105 -14.41 10.68 1.54
C PRO A 105 -12.94 11.07 1.60
N ARG A 106 -12.23 10.89 0.47
CA ARG A 106 -10.82 11.29 0.29
C ARG A 106 -9.93 10.86 1.46
N THR A 107 -10.13 9.63 1.92
CA THR A 107 -9.34 9.02 2.99
C THR A 107 -8.74 7.74 2.46
N ILE A 108 -7.48 7.47 2.76
CA ILE A 108 -6.80 6.24 2.38
C ILE A 108 -6.21 5.53 3.59
N ASP A 109 -6.25 4.21 3.54
CA ASP A 109 -5.53 3.32 4.45
C ASP A 109 -4.32 2.75 3.72
N VAL A 110 -3.14 2.98 4.30
CA VAL A 110 -1.86 2.52 3.77
C VAL A 110 -1.28 1.46 4.71
N TYR A 111 -0.98 0.29 4.17
CA TYR A 111 -0.39 -0.83 4.89
C TYR A 111 1.01 -1.10 4.35
N TYR A 112 2.00 -1.12 5.25
CA TYR A 112 3.40 -1.17 4.88
C TYR A 112 4.23 -1.90 5.93
N ALA A 113 5.37 -2.45 5.53
CA ALA A 113 6.38 -2.96 6.44
C ALA A 113 7.76 -2.40 6.10
N LEU A 114 8.64 -2.42 7.09
CA LEU A 114 10.00 -1.94 6.97
C LEU A 114 10.98 -3.06 7.23
N HIS A 115 12.02 -3.13 6.40
CA HIS A 115 13.07 -4.10 6.58
C HIS A 115 14.46 -3.52 6.35
N GLY A 116 15.43 -4.18 6.98
CA GLY A 116 16.86 -3.91 6.87
C GLY A 116 17.61 -5.24 6.80
N SER A 117 18.06 -5.74 7.95
CA SER A 117 18.52 -7.13 8.11
C SER A 117 17.36 -8.14 8.24
N GLY A 118 16.18 -7.67 8.62
CA GLY A 118 14.91 -8.40 8.72
C GLY A 118 13.77 -7.40 8.87
N TYR A 119 12.53 -7.90 8.93
CA TYR A 119 11.36 -7.03 9.16
C TYR A 119 11.35 -6.49 10.58
N LEU A 120 11.09 -5.18 10.71
CA LEU A 120 10.96 -4.50 12.01
C LEU A 120 9.57 -4.74 12.58
N SER A 121 9.45 -4.88 13.90
CA SER A 121 8.14 -5.08 14.52
C SER A 121 7.20 -3.90 14.32
N LYS A 122 5.92 -4.17 14.06
CA LYS A 122 4.89 -3.13 13.88
C LYS A 122 4.82 -2.16 15.06
N VAL A 123 4.98 -2.67 16.29
CA VAL A 123 5.00 -1.86 17.52
C VAL A 123 6.12 -0.82 17.48
N LYS A 124 7.32 -1.21 17.04
CA LYS A 124 8.45 -0.29 16.90
C LYS A 124 8.21 0.73 15.80
N ILE A 125 7.69 0.30 14.65
CA ILE A 125 7.38 1.20 13.52
C ILE A 125 6.37 2.25 13.97
N ASN A 126 5.21 1.81 14.48
CA ASN A 126 4.13 2.69 14.92
C ASN A 126 4.61 3.67 15.99
N GLY A 127 5.35 3.20 17.01
CA GLY A 127 5.87 4.06 18.07
C GLY A 127 6.83 5.14 17.56
N LEU A 128 7.75 4.80 16.65
CA LEU A 128 8.69 5.78 16.08
C LEU A 128 7.99 6.79 15.14
N ILE A 129 7.01 6.32 14.36
CA ILE A 129 6.22 7.21 13.49
C ILE A 129 5.34 8.15 14.32
N GLU A 130 4.76 7.67 15.42
CA GLU A 130 3.98 8.50 16.35
C GLU A 130 4.84 9.60 17.00
N ILE A 131 6.06 9.27 17.44
CA ILE A 131 7.02 10.27 17.95
C ILE A 131 7.36 11.32 16.87
N ALA A 132 7.48 10.88 15.62
CA ALA A 132 7.79 11.74 14.49
C ALA A 132 6.55 12.33 13.78
N ARG A 133 5.35 12.20 14.36
CA ARG A 133 4.07 12.60 13.74
C ARG A 133 4.12 13.97 13.10
N LYS A 134 4.61 14.99 13.82
CA LYS A 134 4.72 16.37 13.31
C LYS A 134 5.54 16.49 12.03
N LYS A 135 6.58 15.67 11.86
CA LYS A 135 7.41 15.65 10.64
C LYS A 135 6.59 15.17 9.46
N LEU A 136 5.80 14.10 9.63
CA LEU A 136 4.95 13.59 8.56
C LEU A 136 3.73 14.48 8.31
N GLU A 137 3.16 15.08 9.36
CA GLU A 137 2.00 15.99 9.25
C GLU A 137 2.29 17.25 8.44
N SER A 138 3.58 17.62 8.30
CA SER A 138 3.98 18.70 7.38
C SER A 138 3.75 18.38 5.90
N HIS A 139 3.52 17.10 5.54
CA HIS A 139 3.31 16.64 4.17
C HIS A 139 1.99 15.90 3.96
N PHE A 140 1.42 15.30 5.01
CA PHE A 140 0.21 14.46 4.93
C PHE A 140 -0.75 14.77 6.07
N ASN A 141 -2.05 14.81 5.81
CA ASN A 141 -3.04 14.89 6.88
C ASN A 141 -3.22 13.49 7.50
N ILE A 142 -2.61 13.25 8.67
CA ILE A 142 -2.65 11.95 9.36
C ILE A 142 -3.84 11.89 10.30
N SER A 143 -4.79 11.02 10.02
CA SER A 143 -5.91 10.75 10.92
C SER A 143 -5.52 9.77 12.02
N GLN A 144 -4.91 8.64 11.65
CA GLN A 144 -4.52 7.59 12.60
C GLN A 144 -3.19 6.96 12.18
N ILE A 145 -2.31 6.74 13.15
CA ILE A 145 -1.16 5.83 13.06
C ILE A 145 -1.56 4.61 13.88
N ASP A 146 -1.29 3.41 13.36
CA ASP A 146 -1.81 2.16 13.92
C ASP A 146 -3.35 2.16 13.94
N ILE A 147 -3.94 2.02 12.75
CA ILE A 147 -5.39 2.06 12.56
C ILE A 147 -6.05 1.16 13.61
N ASN A 148 -6.99 1.74 14.35
CA ASN A 148 -7.63 1.10 15.49
C ASN A 148 -9.15 1.09 15.28
N GLU A 149 -9.66 -0.01 14.74
CA GLU A 149 -11.09 -0.21 14.53
C GLU A 149 -11.82 -0.62 15.82
N CYS A 150 -11.10 -1.01 16.87
CA CYS A 150 -11.71 -1.20 18.20
C CYS A 150 -12.32 0.09 18.75
N LEU A 151 -11.88 1.27 18.31
CA LEU A 151 -12.49 2.55 18.68
C LEU A 151 -13.92 2.69 18.16
N ASN A 152 -14.25 1.99 17.08
CA ASN A 152 -15.55 2.00 16.41
C ASN A 152 -16.32 0.69 16.62
N ALA A 153 -15.80 -0.24 17.44
CA ALA A 153 -16.40 -1.54 17.65
C ALA A 153 -17.67 -1.47 18.51
N ASP A 154 -18.54 -2.47 18.34
CA ASP A 154 -19.79 -2.59 19.08
C ASP A 154 -19.57 -2.65 20.60
N GLN A 155 -20.59 -2.24 21.36
CA GLN A 155 -20.53 -2.25 22.83
C GLN A 155 -20.14 -3.59 23.46
N GLN A 156 -20.50 -4.70 22.81
CA GLN A 156 -20.13 -6.04 23.26
C GLN A 156 -18.61 -6.26 23.28
N CYS A 157 -17.90 -5.65 22.32
CA CYS A 157 -16.45 -5.72 22.20
C CYS A 157 -15.75 -5.06 23.41
N PHE A 158 -16.31 -3.98 23.96
CA PHE A 158 -15.77 -3.34 25.17
C PHE A 158 -15.90 -4.22 26.42
N ALA A 159 -16.90 -5.12 26.46
CA ALA A 159 -17.12 -6.00 27.61
C ALA A 159 -16.21 -7.23 27.62
N ILE A 160 -15.80 -7.72 26.45
CA ILE A 160 -15.01 -8.96 26.30
C ILE A 160 -13.59 -8.75 25.76
N GLY A 161 -13.17 -7.50 25.58
CA GLY A 161 -11.88 -7.18 24.98
C GLY A 161 -11.93 -7.07 23.46
N CYS A 162 -11.08 -6.21 22.92
CA CYS A 162 -10.96 -5.97 21.49
C CYS A 162 -9.50 -5.88 21.06
N LEU A 163 -9.20 -6.55 19.95
CA LEU A 163 -7.88 -6.57 19.33
C LEU A 163 -7.99 -6.12 17.87
N ASN A 164 -7.03 -5.32 17.41
CA ASN A 164 -6.94 -4.94 16.00
C ASN A 164 -6.13 -5.97 15.22
N ARG A 165 -6.68 -6.45 14.11
CA ARG A 165 -6.00 -7.38 13.21
C ARG A 165 -6.08 -6.93 11.77
N ILE A 166 -4.96 -7.01 11.06
CA ILE A 166 -4.94 -6.82 9.61
C ILE A 166 -5.34 -8.14 8.96
N GLU A 167 -6.35 -8.11 8.11
CA GLU A 167 -6.88 -9.26 7.40
C GLU A 167 -6.88 -9.03 5.89
N MET A 168 -6.52 -10.07 5.14
CA MET A 168 -6.64 -10.10 3.69
C MET A 168 -8.09 -10.41 3.30
N GLN A 169 -8.79 -9.41 2.73
CA GLN A 169 -10.20 -9.52 2.35
C GLN A 169 -10.39 -10.36 1.07
N SER A 170 -9.40 -10.36 0.18
CA SER A 170 -9.44 -11.13 -1.07
C SER A 170 -8.03 -11.56 -1.49
N LYS A 171 -7.95 -12.75 -2.08
CA LYS A 171 -6.71 -13.29 -2.67
C LYS A 171 -6.38 -12.68 -4.03
N GLN A 172 -7.32 -11.98 -4.66
CA GLN A 172 -7.09 -11.31 -5.93
C GLN A 172 -6.51 -9.91 -5.66
N PRO A 173 -5.40 -9.51 -6.30
CA PRO A 173 -4.89 -8.15 -6.15
C PRO A 173 -5.79 -7.14 -6.87
N TYR A 174 -5.70 -5.88 -6.48
CA TYR A 174 -6.38 -4.77 -7.16
C TYR A 174 -5.41 -3.80 -7.80
N LEU A 175 -5.89 -3.05 -8.80
CA LEU A 175 -5.14 -2.06 -9.55
C LEU A 175 -5.64 -0.66 -9.21
N ILE A 176 -4.70 0.22 -8.85
CA ILE A 176 -4.90 1.67 -8.83
C ILE A 176 -4.28 2.21 -10.11
N ASN A 177 -5.04 3.00 -10.87
CA ASN A 177 -4.56 3.64 -12.07
C ASN A 177 -4.70 5.16 -11.93
N SER A 178 -3.58 5.85 -12.05
CA SER A 178 -3.47 7.31 -12.00
C SER A 178 -2.80 7.83 -13.28
N ASN A 179 -3.46 7.57 -14.41
CA ASN A 179 -3.08 7.93 -15.78
C ASN A 179 -1.70 7.44 -16.24
N GLN A 180 -0.63 8.03 -15.70
CA GLN A 180 0.78 7.75 -16.03
C GLN A 180 1.43 6.78 -15.02
N THR A 181 0.79 6.54 -13.88
CA THR A 181 1.31 5.65 -12.84
C THR A 181 0.25 4.67 -12.39
N SER A 182 0.67 3.44 -12.15
CA SER A 182 -0.19 2.37 -11.66
C SER A 182 0.43 1.71 -10.45
N PHE A 183 -0.40 1.21 -9.56
CA PHE A 183 0.00 0.45 -8.39
C PHE A 183 -0.88 -0.79 -8.26
N ILE A 184 -0.27 -1.93 -7.95
CA ILE A 184 -0.97 -3.18 -7.67
C ILE A 184 -0.83 -3.48 -6.19
N GLY A 185 -1.97 -3.64 -5.51
CA GLY A 185 -2.03 -3.85 -4.06
C GLY A 185 -2.83 -5.10 -3.68
N LEU A 186 -2.74 -5.46 -2.40
CA LEU A 186 -3.54 -6.52 -1.78
C LEU A 186 -4.72 -5.91 -1.03
N HIS A 187 -5.89 -6.54 -1.08
CA HIS A 187 -7.03 -6.08 -0.30
C HIS A 187 -6.83 -6.36 1.19
N LEU A 188 -6.34 -5.35 1.94
CA LEU A 188 -6.06 -5.46 3.37
C LEU A 188 -6.99 -4.57 4.18
N LYS A 189 -7.58 -5.07 5.24
CA LYS A 189 -8.42 -4.26 6.14
C LYS A 189 -8.02 -4.52 7.57
N THR A 190 -7.90 -3.46 8.36
CA THR A 190 -7.87 -3.60 9.81
C THR A 190 -9.28 -3.89 10.27
N ILE A 191 -9.45 -4.95 11.05
CA ILE A 191 -10.72 -5.33 11.65
C ILE A 191 -10.59 -5.33 13.18
N ALA A 192 -11.70 -5.03 13.84
CA ALA A 192 -11.87 -5.24 15.27
C ALA A 192 -12.24 -6.71 15.52
N GLN A 193 -11.39 -7.43 16.24
CA GLN A 193 -11.67 -8.79 16.69
C GLN A 193 -12.04 -8.74 18.17
N CYS A 194 -13.32 -9.00 18.47
CA CYS A 194 -13.83 -9.06 19.84
C CYS A 194 -13.50 -10.41 20.47
N ALA A 195 -12.39 -10.49 21.19
CA ALA A 195 -11.95 -11.68 21.90
C ALA A 195 -11.02 -11.30 23.07
N CYS A 196 -11.06 -12.08 24.14
CA CYS A 196 -10.00 -12.10 25.14
C CYS A 196 -8.84 -12.94 24.59
N ASP A 197 -7.62 -12.39 24.56
CA ASP A 197 -6.42 -13.21 24.48
C ASP A 197 -6.29 -13.95 25.83
N THR A 198 -6.30 -15.28 25.82
CA THR A 198 -6.18 -16.14 27.03
C THR A 198 -4.74 -16.35 27.44
#